data_AF-A0A7Y2P2M7-F1
#
_entry.id   AF-A0A7Y2P2M7-F1
#
_cell.length_a   1.000
_cell.length_b   1.000
_cell.length_c   1.000
_cell.angle_alpha   90.00
_cell.angle_beta   90.00
_cell.angle_gamma   90.00
#
_symmetry.space_group_name_H-M   'P 1'
#
loop_
_entity.id
_entity.type
_entity.pdbx_description
1 polymer ?
#
loop_
_entity_poly.entity_id
_entity_poly.type
_entity_poly.pdbx_seq_one_letter_code
_entity_poly.pdbx_strand_id
1 'polypeptide(L)'
;MNSKSLLKKYKDPMNFFNRDLSWVEFNRRVLEEALNPTLPLLEKVKFVSIFSSNLDEFYMIRVSGLKEQIAAHILAPTIDGLTPAEQVQQIEKLLKPMMDQLYD
;
A
#
# COMPACT_ATOMS: atom_id res chain seq x y z
N MET A 1 -27.70 -12.27 26.68
CA MET A 1 -26.84 -11.35 25.89
C MET A 1 -26.96 -11.72 24.43
N ASN A 2 -27.20 -10.76 23.54
CA ASN A 2 -27.40 -11.00 22.10
C ASN A 2 -26.05 -11.26 21.40
N SER A 3 -25.94 -12.32 20.61
CA SER A 3 -24.74 -12.67 19.81
C SER A 3 -24.17 -11.49 19.01
N LYS A 4 -25.03 -10.56 18.55
CA LYS A 4 -24.62 -9.33 17.86
C LYS A 4 -23.76 -8.38 18.71
N SER A 5 -23.91 -8.35 20.04
CA SER A 5 -23.10 -7.48 20.89
C SER A 5 -21.68 -8.00 21.11
N LEU A 6 -21.48 -9.32 21.04
CA LEU A 6 -20.16 -9.96 21.18
C LEU A 6 -19.27 -9.71 19.97
N LEU A 7 -19.87 -9.55 18.78
CA LEU A 7 -19.15 -9.32 17.53
C LEU A 7 -18.70 -7.86 17.35
N LYS A 8 -19.25 -6.91 18.11
CA LYS A 8 -18.95 -5.49 17.97
C LYS A 8 -17.46 -5.19 18.19
N LYS A 9 -16.80 -5.89 19.12
CA LYS A 9 -15.36 -5.73 19.38
C LYS A 9 -14.47 -6.15 18.22
N TYR A 10 -14.92 -7.09 17.38
CA TYR A 10 -14.14 -7.58 16.23
C TYR A 10 -14.32 -6.72 14.97
N LYS A 11 -15.19 -5.71 15.01
CA LYS A 11 -15.42 -4.76 13.91
C LYS A 11 -14.75 -3.41 14.16
N ASP A 12 -13.92 -3.29 15.19
CA ASP A 12 -13.13 -2.08 15.42
C ASP A 12 -12.11 -1.91 14.28
N PRO A 13 -12.12 -0.78 13.54
CA PRO A 13 -11.18 -0.51 12.47
C PRO A 13 -9.71 -0.63 12.89
N MET A 14 -9.38 -0.35 14.15
CA MET A 14 -8.02 -0.44 14.69
C MET A 14 -7.48 -1.88 14.71
N ASN A 15 -8.33 -2.90 14.54
CA ASN A 15 -7.91 -4.29 14.47
C ASN A 15 -7.44 -4.70 13.06
N PHE A 16 -7.54 -3.83 12.06
CA PHE A 16 -7.26 -4.17 10.67
C PHE A 16 -6.16 -3.29 10.10
N PHE A 17 -5.28 -3.91 9.31
CA PHE A 17 -4.36 -3.18 8.44
C PHE A 17 -5.03 -2.93 7.10
N ASN A 18 -4.83 -1.73 6.55
CA ASN A 18 -5.27 -1.43 5.20
C ASN A 18 -4.52 -2.33 4.20
N ARG A 19 -5.26 -3.01 3.32
CA ARG A 19 -4.68 -3.93 2.34
C ARG A 19 -3.69 -3.24 1.40
N ASP A 20 -4.05 -2.07 0.87
CA ASP A 20 -3.25 -1.38 -0.13
C ASP A 20 -2.01 -0.74 0.50
N LEU A 21 -2.10 -0.22 1.72
CA LEU A 21 -0.92 0.23 2.48
C LEU A 21 0.01 -0.94 2.85
N SER A 22 -0.56 -2.09 3.22
CA SER A 22 0.22 -3.30 3.49
C SER A 22 0.97 -3.79 2.26
N TRP A 23 0.37 -3.61 1.06
CA TRP A 23 1.03 -3.90 -0.20
C TRP A 23 2.21 -2.94 -0.48
N VAL A 24 2.04 -1.64 -0.20
CA VAL A 24 3.12 -0.66 -0.34
C VAL A 24 4.30 -1.00 0.60
N GLU A 25 4.02 -1.39 1.84
CA GLU A 25 5.03 -1.86 2.78
C GLU A 25 5.73 -3.15 2.35
N PHE A 26 5.02 -4.06 1.68
CA PHE A 26 5.63 -5.21 1.03
C PHE A 26 6.61 -4.75 -0.07
N ASN A 27 6.20 -3.83 -0.94
CA ASN A 27 7.09 -3.35 -2.00
C ASN A 27 8.30 -2.59 -1.45
N ARG A 28 8.17 -1.91 -0.29
CA ARG A 28 9.31 -1.34 0.44
C ARG A 28 10.39 -2.38 0.76
N ARG A 29 10.01 -3.59 1.16
CA ARG A 29 10.96 -4.69 1.40
C ARG A 29 11.68 -5.13 0.13
N VAL A 30 11.03 -5.06 -1.02
CA VAL A 30 11.66 -5.32 -2.33
C VAL A 30 12.72 -4.26 -2.62
N LEU A 31 12.45 -2.98 -2.32
CA LEU A 31 13.43 -1.91 -2.43
C LEU A 31 14.61 -2.10 -1.46
N GLU A 32 14.35 -2.55 -0.22
CA GLU A 32 15.42 -2.85 0.75
C GLU A 32 16.42 -3.88 0.19
N GLU A 33 15.96 -4.91 -0.53
CA GLU A 33 16.86 -5.85 -1.21
C GLU A 33 17.64 -5.19 -2.36
N ALA A 34 17.00 -4.29 -3.13
CA ALA A 34 17.71 -3.52 -4.15
C ALA A 34 18.86 -2.67 -3.57
N LEU A 35 18.68 -2.14 -2.36
CA LEU A 35 19.66 -1.29 -1.67
C LEU A 35 20.67 -2.09 -0.82
N ASN A 36 20.53 -3.41 -0.73
CA ASN A 36 21.38 -4.23 0.13
C ASN A 36 22.86 -4.21 -0.35
N PRO A 37 23.82 -3.70 0.44
CA PRO A 37 25.21 -3.61 0.03
C PRO A 37 25.88 -4.98 -0.18
N THR A 38 25.35 -6.03 0.45
CA THR A 38 25.92 -7.40 0.43
C THR A 38 25.58 -8.18 -0.84
N LEU A 39 24.59 -7.74 -1.63
CA LEU A 39 24.20 -8.41 -2.86
C LEU A 39 25.11 -8.05 -4.04
N PRO A 40 25.35 -8.98 -4.98
CA PRO A 40 25.99 -8.67 -6.26
C PRO A 40 25.19 -7.60 -7.03
N LEU A 41 25.90 -6.75 -7.79
CA LEU A 41 25.28 -5.63 -8.52
C LEU A 41 24.10 -6.05 -9.40
N LEU A 42 24.22 -7.19 -10.10
CA LEU A 42 23.14 -7.67 -10.97
C LEU A 42 21.88 -8.07 -10.18
N GLU A 43 22.02 -8.62 -8.97
CA GLU A 43 20.87 -8.93 -8.13
C GLU A 43 20.16 -7.66 -7.67
N LYS A 44 20.90 -6.60 -7.34
CA LYS A 44 20.32 -5.29 -7.02
C LYS A 44 19.50 -4.73 -8.19
N VAL A 45 20.06 -4.79 -9.40
CA VAL A 45 19.36 -4.33 -10.62
C VAL A 45 18.08 -5.14 -10.87
N LYS A 46 18.09 -6.46 -10.62
CA LYS A 46 16.87 -7.27 -10.68
C LYS A 46 15.84 -6.80 -9.68
N PHE A 47 16.21 -6.54 -8.42
CA PHE A 47 15.28 -6.04 -7.41
C PHE A 47 14.73 -4.65 -7.75
N VAL A 48 15.52 -3.75 -8.34
CA VAL A 48 15.03 -2.47 -8.88
C VAL A 48 13.94 -2.70 -9.93
N SER A 49 14.18 -3.62 -10.87
CA SER A 49 13.21 -3.97 -11.91
C SER A 49 11.93 -4.59 -11.35
N ILE A 50 12.04 -5.46 -10.33
CA ILE A 50 10.90 -6.08 -9.65
C ILE A 50 10.11 -5.01 -8.90
N PHE A 51 10.77 -4.16 -8.10
CA PHE A 51 10.13 -3.06 -7.37
C PHE A 51 9.34 -2.15 -8.31
N SER A 52 9.93 -1.77 -9.44
CA SER A 52 9.32 -0.86 -10.41
C SER A 52 8.13 -1.51 -11.12
N SER A 53 8.29 -2.74 -11.60
CA SER A 53 7.20 -3.49 -12.26
C SER A 53 6.00 -3.71 -11.34
N ASN A 54 6.27 -4.07 -10.08
CA ASN A 54 5.23 -4.22 -9.06
C ASN A 54 4.49 -2.90 -8.84
N LEU A 55 5.23 -1.80 -8.72
CA LEU A 55 4.66 -0.48 -8.47
C LEU A 55 3.78 -0.02 -9.62
N ASP A 56 4.21 -0.24 -10.86
CA ASP A 56 3.43 0.07 -12.05
C ASP A 56 2.11 -0.71 -12.07
N GLU A 57 2.14 -2.03 -11.82
CA GLU A 57 0.93 -2.85 -11.73
C GLU A 57 -0.01 -2.36 -10.62
N PHE A 58 0.54 -2.03 -9.45
CA PHE A 58 -0.24 -1.49 -8.34
C PHE A 58 -0.92 -0.16 -8.70
N TYR A 59 -0.24 0.74 -9.40
CA TYR A 59 -0.85 2.00 -9.84
C TYR A 59 -1.94 1.77 -10.89
N MET A 60 -1.66 0.93 -11.90
CA MET A 60 -2.60 0.64 -12.97
C MET A 60 -3.90 0.01 -12.46
N ILE A 61 -3.81 -0.89 -11.47
CA ILE A 61 -4.97 -1.63 -10.98
C ILE A 61 -5.56 -1.00 -9.72
N ARG A 62 -4.74 -0.82 -8.67
CA ARG A 62 -5.22 -0.46 -7.33
C ARG A 62 -5.49 1.03 -7.21
N VAL A 63 -4.52 1.87 -7.58
CA VAL A 63 -4.69 3.33 -7.48
C VAL A 63 -5.73 3.83 -8.48
N SER A 64 -5.80 3.26 -9.69
CA SER A 64 -6.89 3.57 -10.64
C SER A 64 -8.26 3.28 -10.04
N GLY A 65 -8.46 2.10 -9.44
CA GLY A 65 -9.72 1.74 -8.80
C GLY A 65 -10.11 2.68 -7.65
N LEU A 66 -9.14 3.14 -6.84
CA LEU A 66 -9.39 4.15 -5.81
C LEU A 66 -9.79 5.50 -6.43
N LYS A 67 -9.12 5.93 -7.50
CA LYS A 67 -9.46 7.17 -8.22
C LYS A 67 -10.86 7.12 -8.85
N GLU A 68 -11.27 5.99 -9.38
CA GLU A 68 -12.64 5.79 -9.88
C GLU A 68 -13.68 5.92 -8.76
N GLN A 69 -13.41 5.35 -7.58
CA GLN A 69 -14.28 5.51 -6.41
C GLN A 69 -14.38 6.97 -5.95
N ILE A 70 -13.25 7.69 -5.95
CA ILE A 70 -13.21 9.12 -5.62
C ILE A 70 -14.03 9.91 -6.65
N ALA A 71 -13.87 9.65 -7.95
CA ALA A 71 -14.65 10.31 -9.00
C ALA A 71 -16.15 10.03 -8.88
N ALA A 72 -16.53 8.84 -8.43
CA ALA A 72 -17.89 8.46 -8.10
C ALA A 72 -18.40 9.00 -6.75
N HIS A 73 -17.61 9.83 -6.05
CA HIS A 73 -17.92 10.43 -4.75
C HIS A 73 -18.22 9.39 -3.66
N ILE A 74 -17.54 8.24 -3.71
CA ILE A 74 -17.64 7.22 -2.68
C ILE A 74 -16.83 7.66 -1.45
N LEU A 75 -17.54 7.92 -0.35
CA LEU A 75 -16.97 8.32 0.93
C LEU A 75 -17.00 7.18 1.97
N ALA A 76 -17.51 6.01 1.60
CA ALA A 76 -17.60 4.88 2.52
C ALA A 76 -16.18 4.37 2.83
N PRO A 77 -15.76 4.31 4.10
CA PRO A 77 -14.46 3.79 4.46
C PRO A 77 -14.39 2.27 4.33
N THR A 78 -13.18 1.76 4.13
CA THR A 78 -12.87 0.33 4.23
C THR A 78 -12.93 -0.15 5.69
N ILE A 79 -12.74 -1.46 5.93
CA ILE A 79 -12.85 -2.06 7.27
C ILE A 79 -11.84 -1.48 8.28
N ASP A 80 -10.70 -0.98 7.80
CA ASP A 80 -9.66 -0.27 8.56
C ASP A 80 -9.98 1.22 8.80
N GLY A 81 -11.10 1.71 8.27
CA GLY A 81 -11.63 3.05 8.58
C GLY A 81 -11.18 4.15 7.63
N LEU A 82 -10.36 3.85 6.61
CA LEU A 82 -9.90 4.83 5.63
C LEU A 82 -10.88 4.96 4.46
N THR A 83 -11.16 6.20 4.06
CA THR A 83 -11.86 6.51 2.81
C THR A 83 -10.93 6.33 1.59
N PRO A 84 -11.47 6.18 0.37
CA PRO A 84 -10.63 6.06 -0.84
C PRO A 84 -9.64 7.22 -1.02
N ALA A 85 -10.07 8.45 -0.71
CA ALA A 85 -9.21 9.63 -0.79
C ALA A 85 -8.07 9.59 0.23
N GLU A 86 -8.35 9.20 1.47
CA GLU A 86 -7.33 9.04 2.51
C GLU A 86 -6.36 7.91 2.17
N GLN A 87 -6.85 6.80 1.59
CA GLN A 87 -5.98 5.71 1.13
C GLN A 87 -4.98 6.20 0.09
N VAL A 88 -5.42 6.94 -0.94
CA VAL A 88 -4.51 7.49 -1.96
C VAL A 88 -3.49 8.44 -1.34
N GLN A 89 -3.91 9.33 -0.44
CA GLN A 89 -3.01 10.25 0.26
C GLN A 89 -1.94 9.52 1.08
N GLN A 90 -2.32 8.45 1.80
CA GLN A 90 -1.38 7.66 2.60
C GLN A 90 -0.43 6.84 1.72
N ILE A 91 -0.92 6.29 0.60
CA ILE A 91 -0.08 5.61 -0.40
C ILE A 91 1.01 6.56 -0.91
N GLU A 92 0.64 7.77 -1.34
CA GLU A 92 1.60 8.76 -1.85
C GLU A 92 2.61 9.19 -0.78
N LYS A 93 2.15 9.38 0.46
CA LYS A 93 3.00 9.73 1.59
C LYS A 93 4.06 8.66 1.87
N LEU A 94 3.69 7.37 1.80
CA LEU A 94 4.62 6.27 2.02
C LEU A 94 5.57 6.07 0.85
N LEU A 95 5.09 6.23 -0.38
CA LEU A 95 5.90 5.99 -1.58
C LEU A 95 6.94 7.07 -1.85
N LYS A 96 6.63 8.33 -1.56
CA LYS A 96 7.55 9.45 -1.84
C LYS A 96 8.99 9.22 -1.36
N PRO A 97 9.26 8.89 -0.07
CA PRO A 97 10.61 8.62 0.38
C PRO A 97 11.26 7.39 -0.28
N MET A 98 10.47 6.40 -0.71
CA MET A 98 10.99 5.24 -1.43
C MET A 98 11.47 5.61 -2.83
N MET A 99 10.74 6.52 -3.50
CA MET A 99 11.16 7.03 -4.81
C MET A 99 12.42 7.89 -4.69
N ASP A 100 12.51 8.73 -3.66
CA ASP A 100 13.72 9.51 -3.39
C ASP A 100 14.93 8.57 -3.20
N GLN A 101 14.81 7.53 -2.37
CA GLN A 101 15.84 6.51 -2.17
C GLN A 101 16.27 5.75 -3.43
N LEU A 102 15.37 5.58 -4.40
CA LEU A 102 15.66 4.86 -5.64
C LEU A 102 16.44 5.73 -6.64
N TYR A 103 16.25 7.05 -6.60
CA TYR A 103 16.84 7.99 -7.55
C TYR A 103 18.05 8.77 -7.01
N ASP A 104 18.32 8.68 -5.70
CA ASP A 104 19.56 9.16 -5.07
C ASP A 104 20.81 8.40 -5.57
#